data_AF-A0A238J509-F1
#
_entry.id   AF-A0A238J509-F1
#
_cell.length_a   1.000
_cell.length_b   1.000
_cell.length_c   1.000
_cell.angle_alpha   90.00
_cell.angle_beta   90.00
_cell.angle_gamma   90.00
#
_symmetry.space_group_name_H-M   'P 1'
#
loop_
_entity.id
_entity.type
_entity.pdbx_description
1 polymer ?
#
loop_
_entity_poly.entity_id
_entity_poly.type
_entity_poly.pdbx_seq_one_letter_code
_entity_poly.pdbx_strand_id
1 'polypeptide(L)'
;MTKSKGKQPEIDFAVPLGAAAAIAINPIAAKACVDLMSESARFMAERLQRDMELQMEMLACKNPAALLDVQSRFVKETMAHYTDEASRYMQMVFDASNDIAEDAKTGHSRGYDDVPL
;
A
#
# COMPACT_ATOMS: atom_id res chain seq x y z
N MET A 1 -22.47 -13.32 32.24
CA MET A 1 -21.21 -12.90 31.58
C MET A 1 -21.31 -13.26 30.11
N THR A 2 -21.70 -12.31 29.28
CA THR A 2 -21.86 -12.44 27.83
C THR A 2 -20.49 -12.39 27.16
N LYS A 3 -20.08 -13.48 26.51
CA LYS A 3 -18.88 -13.53 25.66
C LYS A 3 -19.11 -12.67 24.42
N SER A 4 -18.48 -11.51 24.34
CA SER A 4 -18.31 -10.77 23.10
C SER A 4 -17.33 -11.56 22.21
N LYS A 5 -17.84 -12.11 21.09
CA LYS A 5 -16.98 -12.65 20.03
C LYS A 5 -16.37 -11.46 19.30
N GLY A 6 -15.10 -11.17 19.57
CA GLY A 6 -14.32 -10.23 18.77
C GLY A 6 -14.25 -10.74 17.34
N LYS A 7 -14.97 -10.06 16.43
CA LYS A 7 -14.86 -10.27 15.00
C LYS A 7 -13.48 -9.74 14.61
N GLN A 8 -12.55 -10.62 14.24
CA GLN A 8 -11.27 -10.18 13.67
C GLN A 8 -11.57 -9.35 12.42
N PRO A 9 -10.91 -8.20 12.22
CA PRO A 9 -11.07 -7.44 11.00
C PRO A 9 -10.41 -8.24 9.87
N GLU A 10 -11.22 -8.90 9.05
CA GLU A 10 -10.81 -9.29 7.70
C GLU A 10 -10.45 -7.99 6.97
N ILE A 11 -9.18 -7.85 6.57
CA ILE A 11 -8.77 -6.81 5.65
C ILE A 11 -9.25 -7.26 4.27
N ASP A 12 -10.50 -6.91 3.97
CA ASP A 12 -11.08 -7.10 2.66
C ASP A 12 -10.46 -6.02 1.74
N PHE A 13 -9.67 -6.46 0.75
CA PHE A 13 -9.18 -5.59 -0.33
C PHE A 13 -10.32 -5.24 -1.32
N ALA A 14 -11.58 -5.45 -0.92
CA ALA A 14 -12.73 -4.94 -1.62
C ALA A 14 -12.74 -3.41 -1.58
N VAL A 15 -12.31 -2.82 -2.69
CA VAL A 15 -12.61 -1.42 -3.00
C VAL A 15 -14.14 -1.27 -2.95
N PRO A 16 -14.71 -0.46 -2.05
CA PRO A 16 -16.16 -0.27 -1.98
C PRO A 16 -16.70 0.12 -3.35
N LEU A 17 -17.88 -0.38 -3.74
CA LEU A 17 -18.46 -0.15 -5.08
C LEU A 17 -18.46 1.34 -5.49
N GLY A 18 -18.66 2.25 -4.52
CA GLY A 18 -18.56 3.70 -4.74
C GLY A 18 -17.14 4.20 -5.06
N ALA A 19 -16.12 3.63 -4.44
CA ALA A 19 -14.71 3.93 -4.75
C ALA A 19 -14.30 3.34 -6.11
N ALA A 20 -14.79 2.14 -6.46
CA ALA A 20 -14.53 1.53 -7.77
C ALA A 20 -15.13 2.37 -8.92
N ALA A 21 -16.35 2.90 -8.73
CA ALA A 21 -16.97 3.81 -9.69
C ALA A 21 -16.19 5.13 -9.80
N ALA A 22 -15.73 5.71 -8.69
CA ALA A 22 -14.92 6.93 -8.70
C ALA A 22 -13.56 6.74 -9.42
N ILE A 23 -12.92 5.59 -9.23
CA ILE A 23 -11.69 5.20 -9.94
C ILE A 23 -11.95 5.08 -11.44
N ALA A 24 -13.06 4.44 -11.85
CA ALA A 24 -13.34 4.20 -13.25
C ALA A 24 -13.62 5.49 -14.06
N ILE A 25 -14.16 6.52 -13.42
CA ILE A 25 -14.55 7.77 -14.10
C ILE A 25 -13.52 8.90 -13.97
N ASN A 26 -12.54 8.78 -13.06
CA ASN A 26 -11.48 9.77 -12.89
C ASN A 26 -10.12 9.18 -13.29
N PRO A 27 -9.47 9.68 -14.37
CA PRO A 27 -8.21 9.13 -14.86
C PRO A 27 -7.05 9.28 -13.86
N ILE A 28 -7.07 10.30 -13.01
CA ILE A 28 -6.08 10.50 -11.94
C ILE A 28 -6.26 9.42 -10.87
N ALA A 29 -7.50 9.15 -10.46
CA ALA A 29 -7.81 8.08 -9.52
C ALA A 29 -7.48 6.69 -10.08
N ALA A 30 -7.73 6.45 -11.37
CA ALA A 30 -7.33 5.22 -12.08
C ALA A 30 -5.80 5.03 -12.06
N LYS A 31 -5.04 6.08 -12.41
CA LYS A 31 -3.58 6.05 -12.36
C LYS A 31 -3.07 5.76 -10.95
N ALA A 32 -3.58 6.47 -9.94
CA ALA A 32 -3.18 6.26 -8.55
C ALA A 32 -3.43 4.83 -8.08
N CYS A 33 -4.55 4.22 -8.47
CA CYS A 33 -4.85 2.82 -8.17
C CYS A 33 -3.82 1.86 -8.81
N VAL A 34 -3.47 2.09 -10.08
CA VAL A 34 -2.43 1.30 -10.78
C VAL A 34 -1.06 1.48 -10.12
N ASP A 35 -0.69 2.70 -9.75
CA ASP A 35 0.58 2.99 -9.08
C ASP A 35 0.66 2.27 -7.71
N LEU A 36 -0.42 2.30 -6.92
CA LEU A 36 -0.50 1.56 -5.65
C LEU A 36 -0.38 0.04 -5.87
N MET A 37 -1.07 -0.53 -6.86
CA MET A 37 -0.93 -1.96 -7.18
C MET A 37 0.49 -2.31 -7.64
N SER A 38 1.12 -1.46 -8.44
CA SER A 38 2.51 -1.63 -8.87
C SER A 38 3.46 -1.62 -7.67
N GLU A 39 3.24 -0.72 -6.71
CA GLU A 39 4.05 -0.65 -5.50
C GLU A 39 3.85 -1.88 -4.60
N SER A 40 2.61 -2.40 -4.49
CA SER A 40 2.32 -3.67 -3.79
C SER A 40 3.15 -4.80 -4.39
N ALA A 41 3.13 -4.91 -5.73
CA ALA A 41 3.85 -5.96 -6.44
C ALA A 41 5.37 -5.85 -6.24
N ARG A 42 5.92 -4.62 -6.33
CA ARG A 42 7.34 -4.35 -6.05
C ARG A 42 7.72 -4.80 -4.64
N PHE A 43 6.97 -4.36 -3.63
CA PHE A 43 7.25 -4.69 -2.24
C PHE A 43 7.16 -6.19 -1.96
N MET A 44 6.13 -6.87 -2.48
CA MET A 44 6.00 -8.32 -2.33
C MET A 44 7.17 -9.08 -2.97
N ALA A 45 7.61 -8.65 -4.15
CA ALA A 45 8.76 -9.27 -4.83
C ALA A 45 10.05 -9.12 -4.01
N GLU A 46 10.33 -7.91 -3.50
CA GLU A 46 11.48 -7.67 -2.62
C GLU A 46 11.41 -8.48 -1.32
N ARG A 47 10.23 -8.56 -0.70
CA ARG A 47 10.03 -9.33 0.52
C ARG A 47 10.26 -10.82 0.32
N LEU A 48 9.77 -11.35 -0.81
CA LEU A 48 9.96 -12.75 -1.20
C LEU A 48 11.43 -13.07 -1.42
N GLN A 49 12.17 -12.19 -2.12
CA GLN A 49 13.61 -12.37 -2.31
C GLN A 49 14.34 -12.46 -0.96
N ARG A 50 14.04 -11.57 -0.02
CA ARG A 50 14.67 -11.60 1.32
C ARG A 50 14.28 -12.83 2.13
N ASP A 51 13.06 -13.32 1.99
CA ASP A 51 12.66 -14.58 2.62
C ASP A 51 13.49 -15.76 2.10
N MET A 52 13.81 -15.78 0.80
CA MET A 52 14.68 -16.81 0.23
C MET A 52 16.11 -16.66 0.76
N GLU A 53 16.66 -15.44 0.82
CA GLU A 53 17.98 -15.16 1.38
C GLU A 53 18.07 -15.59 2.86
N LEU A 54 17.05 -15.26 3.67
CA LEU A 54 16.95 -15.71 5.06
C LEU A 54 16.96 -17.23 5.17
N GLN A 55 16.14 -17.92 4.37
CA GLN A 55 16.07 -19.38 4.41
C GLN A 55 17.41 -20.02 4.08
N MET A 56 18.12 -19.50 3.06
CA MET A 56 19.46 -19.97 2.72
C MET A 56 20.44 -19.76 3.87
N GLU A 57 20.40 -18.60 4.53
CA GLU A 57 21.30 -18.28 5.63
C GLU A 57 21.01 -19.12 6.88
N MET A 58 19.74 -19.32 7.21
CA MET A 58 19.31 -20.21 8.30
C MET A 58 19.78 -21.65 8.06
N LEU A 59 19.69 -22.15 6.82
CA LEU A 59 20.15 -23.50 6.46
C LEU A 59 21.68 -23.64 6.52
N ALA A 60 22.44 -22.55 6.39
CA ALA A 60 23.89 -22.55 6.50
C ALA A 60 24.39 -22.52 7.97
N CYS A 61 23.50 -22.26 8.94
CA CYS A 61 23.87 -22.16 10.35
C CYS A 61 24.31 -23.51 10.92
N LYS A 62 25.47 -23.53 11.60
CA LYS A 62 26.05 -24.75 12.19
C LYS A 62 25.68 -24.98 13.65
N ASN A 63 25.06 -24.00 14.30
CA ASN A 63 24.66 -24.08 15.70
C ASN A 63 23.46 -23.15 16.02
N PRO A 64 22.76 -23.38 17.13
CA PRO A 64 21.58 -22.59 17.49
C PRO A 64 21.88 -21.10 17.76
N ALA A 65 23.08 -20.76 18.25
CA ALA A 65 23.42 -19.37 18.52
C ALA A 65 23.53 -18.55 17.23
N ALA A 66 24.13 -19.12 16.18
CA ALA A 66 24.16 -18.50 14.85
C ALA A 66 22.75 -18.33 14.26
N LEU A 67 21.88 -19.32 14.46
CA LEU A 67 20.49 -19.23 14.00
C LEU A 67 19.72 -18.09 14.69
N LEU A 68 19.90 -17.92 16.00
CA LEU A 68 19.27 -16.85 16.76
C LEU A 68 19.76 -15.46 16.32
N ASP A 69 21.04 -15.33 15.98
CA ASP A 69 21.60 -14.08 15.46
C ASP A 69 20.97 -13.69 14.12
N VAL A 70 20.90 -14.64 13.18
CA VAL A 70 20.23 -14.47 11.88
C VAL A 70 18.77 -14.07 12.06
N GLN A 71 18.03 -14.77 12.92
CA GLN A 71 16.62 -14.47 13.18
C GLN A 71 16.42 -13.09 13.83
N SER A 72 17.28 -12.71 14.78
CA SER A 72 17.21 -11.41 15.45
C SER A 72 17.42 -10.25 14.46
N ARG A 73 18.44 -10.36 13.61
CA ARG A 73 18.71 -9.39 12.55
C ARG A 73 17.53 -9.29 11.59
N PHE A 74 17.03 -10.43 11.13
CA PHE A 74 15.89 -10.48 10.23
C PHE A 74 14.65 -9.78 10.79
N VAL A 75 14.28 -10.04 12.04
CA VAL A 75 13.10 -9.40 12.66
C VAL A 75 13.26 -7.88 12.70
N LYS A 76 14.44 -7.39 13.12
CA LYS A 76 14.72 -5.96 13.21
C LYS A 76 14.64 -5.28 11.84
N GLU A 77 15.28 -5.87 10.84
CA GLU A 77 15.28 -5.35 9.46
C GLU A 77 13.88 -5.40 8.83
N THR A 78 13.14 -6.49 9.08
CA THR A 78 11.78 -6.67 8.56
C THR A 78 10.84 -5.62 9.13
N MET A 79 10.90 -5.33 10.43
CA MET A 79 10.08 -4.28 11.03
C MET A 79 10.36 -2.90 10.41
N ALA A 80 11.63 -2.55 10.19
CA ALA A 80 11.99 -1.30 9.53
C ALA A 80 11.41 -1.27 8.10
N HIS A 81 11.54 -2.36 7.35
CA HIS A 81 11.05 -2.44 5.98
C HIS A 81 9.54 -2.26 5.84
N TYR A 82 8.74 -2.93 6.69
CA TYR A 82 7.29 -2.73 6.67
C TYR A 82 6.89 -1.33 7.10
N THR A 83 7.63 -0.72 8.03
CA THR A 83 7.37 0.66 8.49
C THR A 83 7.63 1.67 7.37
N ASP A 84 8.75 1.52 6.67
CA ASP A 84 9.12 2.37 5.54
C ASP A 84 8.11 2.21 4.39
N GLU A 85 7.70 0.97 4.10
CA GLU A 85 6.70 0.70 3.07
C GLU A 85 5.34 1.30 3.41
N ALA A 86 4.87 1.13 4.65
CA ALA A 86 3.61 1.72 5.10
C ALA A 86 3.63 3.24 4.99
N SER A 87 4.76 3.87 5.33
CA SER A 87 4.96 5.32 5.21
C SER A 87 4.89 5.77 3.76
N ARG A 88 5.51 5.02 2.85
CA ARG A 88 5.45 5.29 1.41
C ARG A 88 4.05 5.12 0.85
N TYR A 89 3.33 4.06 1.25
CA TYR A 89 1.93 3.86 0.89
C TYR A 89 1.04 5.03 1.29
N MET A 90 1.17 5.47 2.54
CA MET A 90 0.43 6.62 3.03
C MET A 90 0.74 7.88 2.20
N GLN A 91 2.01 8.12 1.88
CA GLN A 91 2.40 9.24 1.04
C GLN A 91 1.75 9.18 -0.35
N MET A 92 1.79 8.02 -1.01
CA MET A 92 1.16 7.84 -2.33
C MET A 92 -0.35 8.10 -2.30
N VAL A 93 -1.04 7.64 -1.26
CA VAL A 93 -2.49 7.89 -1.09
C VAL A 93 -2.77 9.37 -0.84
N PHE A 94 -1.95 10.05 -0.03
CA PHE A 94 -2.09 11.50 0.20
C PHE A 94 -1.85 12.30 -1.07
N ASP A 95 -0.80 11.99 -1.82
CA ASP A 95 -0.47 12.66 -3.07
C ASP A 95 -1.59 12.47 -4.10
N ALA A 96 -2.08 11.24 -4.27
CA ALA A 96 -3.22 10.96 -5.14
C ALA A 96 -4.49 11.74 -4.72
N SER A 97 -4.74 11.86 -3.42
CA SER A 97 -5.89 12.61 -2.90
C SER A 97 -5.77 14.11 -3.19
N ASN A 98 -4.56 14.67 -3.08
CA ASN A 98 -4.28 16.06 -3.42
C ASN A 98 -4.46 16.31 -4.92
N ASP A 99 -3.94 15.41 -5.77
CA ASP A 99 -4.08 15.52 -7.23
C ASP A 99 -5.55 15.50 -7.66
N ILE A 100 -6.36 14.60 -7.07
CA ILE A 100 -7.80 14.55 -7.31
C ILE A 100 -8.50 15.84 -6.85
N ALA A 101 -8.12 16.39 -5.69
CA ALA A 101 -8.69 17.63 -5.17
C ALA A 101 -8.35 18.84 -6.04
N GLU A 102 -7.12 18.93 -6.56
CA GLU A 102 -6.72 20.00 -7.48
C GLU A 102 -7.46 19.89 -8.82
N ASP A 103 -7.58 18.70 -9.40
CA ASP A 103 -8.35 18.46 -10.63
C ASP A 103 -9.81 18.93 -10.48
N ALA A 104 -10.46 18.60 -9.37
CA ALA A 104 -11.83 19.02 -9.08
C ALA A 104 -12.01 20.56 -9.00
N LYS A 105 -10.98 21.29 -8.55
CA LYS A 105 -11.00 22.77 -8.51
C LYS A 105 -10.94 23.37 -9.92
N THR A 106 -10.17 22.76 -10.82
CA THR A 106 -9.99 23.28 -12.20
C THR A 106 -11.21 23.04 -13.10
N GLY A 107 -12.02 22.01 -12.83
CA GLY A 107 -13.23 21.67 -13.59
C GLY A 107 -14.38 22.69 -13.53
N HIS A 108 -14.33 23.67 -12.63
CA HIS A 108 -15.36 24.71 -12.49
C HIS A 108 -15.19 25.91 -13.45
N SER A 109 -14.10 25.97 -14.21
CA SER A 109 -13.89 26.97 -15.28
C SER A 109 -14.26 26.39 -16.65
N ARG A 110 -15.50 25.93 -16.84
CA ARG A 110 -16.01 25.68 -18.21
C ARG A 110 -16.52 27.01 -18.74
N GLY A 111 -15.83 27.57 -19.74
CA GLY A 111 -16.07 28.87 -20.39
C GLY A 111 -17.41 29.00 -21.13
N TYR A 112 -18.52 28.60 -20.50
CA TYR A 112 -19.88 28.92 -20.92
C TYR A 112 -20.30 30.33 -20.50
N ASP A 113 -19.44 31.06 -19.77
CA ASP A 113 -19.65 32.46 -19.38
C ASP A 113 -19.41 33.44 -20.55
N ASP A 114 -18.86 32.96 -21.67
CA ASP A 114 -18.61 33.74 -22.88
C ASP A 114 -19.74 33.62 -23.93
N VAL A 115 -20.92 33.07 -23.57
CA VAL A 115 -22.08 33.01 -24.48
C VAL A 115 -22.87 34.31 -24.36
N PRO A 116 -22.85 35.22 -25.36
CA PRO A 116 -23.66 36.42 -25.32
C PRO A 116 -25.14 36.05 -25.49
N LEU A 117 -26.01 36.57 -24.62
CA LEU A 117 -27.47 36.57 -24.80
C LEU A 117 -27.90 37.59 -25.86
#